data_AF-A0AAI9TP92-F1
#
_entry.id   AF-A0AAI9TP92-F1
#
_cell.length_a   1.000
_cell.length_b   1.000
_cell.length_c   1.000
_cell.angle_alpha   90.00
_cell.angle_beta   90.00
_cell.angle_gamma   90.00
#
_symmetry.space_group_name_H-M   'P 1'
#
loop_
_entity.id
_entity.type
_entity.pdbx_description
1 polymer ?
#
loop_
_entity_poly.entity_id
_entity_poly.type
_entity_poly.pdbx_seq_one_letter_code
_entity_poly.pdbx_strand_id
1 'polypeptide(L)'
;MVADIMLPALDEVAKDQALERFGATYALMSSSSNSSITITADEGAGLVVSAWTSNSVDMIETLMTLQGVTDGSPISIRLQPSGLETPGRISFFAVIYSLGVSEDAGPLVSSCFSWMLLDSMVYGNVGLPEFEFALDHDGDATSLSLRALRVTLPRV
;
A
#
# COMPACT_ATOMS: atom_id res chain seq x y z
N MET A 1 2.05 0.97 32.36
CA MET A 1 0.88 1.87 32.33
C MET A 1 -0.27 1.15 31.62
N VAL A 2 -1.53 1.47 31.88
CA VAL A 2 -2.67 0.85 31.15
C VAL A 2 -2.51 1.01 29.63
N ALA A 3 -1.95 2.14 29.19
CA ALA A 3 -1.65 2.39 27.77
C ALA A 3 -0.68 1.37 27.16
N ASP A 4 0.32 0.89 27.90
CA ASP A 4 1.34 -0.04 27.37
C ASP A 4 0.73 -1.41 27.03
N ILE A 5 -0.41 -1.77 27.65
CA ILE A 5 -1.13 -3.01 27.40
C ILE A 5 -2.24 -2.78 26.37
N MET A 6 -2.95 -1.65 26.46
CA MET A 6 -4.08 -1.34 25.59
C MET A 6 -3.68 -0.98 24.16
N LEU A 7 -2.58 -0.23 23.97
CA LEU A 7 -2.19 0.25 22.65
C LEU A 7 -1.88 -0.89 21.67
N PRO A 8 -1.07 -1.91 22.02
CA PRO A 8 -0.82 -3.04 21.12
C PRO A 8 -2.09 -3.81 20.80
N ALA A 9 -2.96 -4.05 21.79
CA ALA A 9 -4.21 -4.77 21.58
C ALA A 9 -5.18 -4.01 20.65
N LEU A 10 -5.24 -2.68 20.77
CA LEU A 10 -6.04 -1.84 19.87
C LEU A 10 -5.48 -1.83 18.45
N ASP A 11 -4.15 -1.79 18.29
CA ASP A 11 -3.49 -1.84 16.98
C ASP A 11 -3.74 -3.17 16.27
N GLU A 12 -3.63 -4.28 17.00
CA GLU A 12 -3.94 -5.63 16.49
C GLU A 12 -5.38 -5.74 16.01
N VAL A 13 -6.35 -5.32 16.83
CA VAL A 13 -7.77 -5.33 16.46
C VAL A 13 -8.06 -4.43 15.25
N ALA A 14 -7.45 -3.23 15.20
CA ALA A 14 -7.63 -2.33 14.07
C ALA A 14 -7.07 -2.92 12.77
N LYS A 15 -5.93 -3.60 12.85
CA LYS A 15 -5.30 -4.31 11.72
C LYS A 15 -6.16 -5.46 11.24
N ASP A 16 -6.72 -6.26 12.14
CA ASP A 16 -7.63 -7.36 11.79
C ASP A 16 -8.90 -6.85 11.10
N GLN A 17 -9.50 -5.78 11.62
CA GLN A 17 -10.67 -5.15 11.01
C GLN A 17 -10.36 -4.54 9.64
N ALA A 18 -9.16 -3.98 9.46
CA ALA A 18 -8.71 -3.47 8.17
C ALA A 18 -8.44 -4.62 7.19
N LEU A 19 -7.86 -5.73 7.66
CA LEU A 19 -7.62 -6.92 6.84
C LEU A 19 -8.93 -7.55 6.39
N GLU A 20 -9.94 -7.63 7.25
CA GLU A 20 -11.27 -8.14 6.90
C GLU A 20 -11.91 -7.30 5.77
N ARG A 21 -11.90 -5.97 5.93
CA ARG A 21 -12.52 -5.04 4.98
C ARG A 21 -11.77 -4.90 3.66
N PHE A 22 -10.45 -4.76 3.71
CA PHE A 22 -9.63 -4.37 2.56
C PHE A 22 -8.67 -5.47 2.08
N GLY A 23 -8.39 -6.47 2.91
CA GLY A 23 -7.51 -7.58 2.60
C GLY A 23 -8.14 -8.51 1.57
N ALA A 24 -7.50 -8.58 0.40
CA ALA A 24 -7.89 -9.46 -0.69
C ALA A 24 -6.85 -9.45 -1.80
N THR A 25 -7.04 -10.35 -2.76
CA THR A 25 -6.48 -10.19 -4.09
C THR A 25 -7.49 -9.44 -4.97
N TYR A 26 -7.05 -8.37 -5.60
CA TYR A 26 -7.80 -7.63 -6.61
C TYR A 26 -7.16 -7.94 -7.96
N ALA A 27 -7.93 -8.45 -8.91
CA ALA A 27 -7.38 -8.86 -10.19
C ALA A 27 -8.31 -8.59 -11.35
N LEU A 28 -7.70 -8.20 -12.47
CA LEU A 28 -8.36 -8.06 -13.76
C LEU A 28 -7.56 -8.90 -14.76
N MET A 29 -8.09 -10.08 -15.07
CA MET A 29 -7.59 -10.91 -16.16
C MET A 29 -8.49 -10.74 -17.38
N SER A 30 -7.89 -10.29 -18.47
CA SER A 30 -8.49 -10.22 -19.80
C SER A 30 -7.54 -10.83 -20.82
N SER A 31 -8.01 -11.07 -22.04
CA SER A 31 -7.18 -11.62 -23.13
C SER A 31 -5.95 -10.77 -23.47
N SER A 32 -5.90 -9.51 -23.06
CA SER A 32 -4.83 -8.55 -23.38
C SER A 32 -4.19 -7.86 -22.17
N SER A 33 -4.66 -8.11 -20.95
CA SER A 33 -4.13 -7.49 -19.73
C SER A 33 -4.26 -8.46 -18.55
N ASN A 34 -3.14 -8.65 -17.85
CA ASN A 34 -3.05 -9.40 -16.61
C ASN A 34 -2.52 -8.46 -15.52
N SER A 35 -3.42 -7.94 -14.70
CA SER A 35 -3.07 -7.07 -13.59
C SER A 35 -3.68 -7.61 -12.31
N SER A 36 -2.88 -7.70 -11.26
CA SER A 36 -3.32 -8.16 -9.95
C SER A 36 -2.55 -7.46 -8.84
N ILE A 37 -3.20 -7.31 -7.69
CA ILE A 37 -2.56 -6.81 -6.48
C ILE A 37 -3.16 -7.52 -5.28
N THR A 38 -2.29 -7.94 -4.36
CA THR A 38 -2.70 -8.64 -3.14
C THR A 38 -2.37 -7.77 -1.94
N ILE A 39 -3.38 -7.53 -1.12
CA ILE A 39 -3.30 -6.74 0.10
C ILE A 39 -3.51 -7.68 1.27
N THR A 40 -2.59 -7.64 2.22
CA THR A 40 -2.59 -8.47 3.43
C THR A 40 -2.17 -7.63 4.63
N ALA A 41 -1.98 -8.28 5.78
CA ALA A 41 -1.39 -7.70 6.97
C ALA A 41 -0.30 -8.66 7.48
N ASP A 42 0.73 -8.10 8.09
CA ASP A 42 1.81 -8.84 8.74
C ASP A 42 2.10 -8.23 10.13
N GLU A 43 3.24 -8.57 10.73
CA GLU A 43 3.66 -8.05 12.04
C GLU A 43 4.00 -6.55 12.04
N GLY A 44 4.13 -5.92 10.87
CA GLY A 44 4.36 -4.48 10.74
C GLY A 44 3.08 -3.65 10.83
N ALA A 45 3.25 -2.33 10.72
CA ALA A 45 2.13 -1.39 10.80
C ALA A 45 1.23 -1.45 9.57
N GLY A 46 -0.09 -1.39 9.79
CA GLY A 46 -1.08 -1.27 8.72
C GLY A 46 -1.12 -2.44 7.73
N LEU A 47 -1.73 -2.19 6.58
CA LEU A 47 -1.83 -3.17 5.50
C LEU A 47 -0.57 -3.14 4.62
N VAL A 48 -0.23 -4.29 4.04
CA VAL A 48 0.93 -4.46 3.17
C VAL A 48 0.50 -4.98 1.79
N VAL A 49 1.10 -4.41 0.74
CA VAL A 49 1.00 -4.97 -0.61
C VAL A 49 2.00 -6.12 -0.72
N SER A 50 1.51 -7.36 -0.68
CA SER A 50 2.35 -8.56 -0.69
C SER A 50 2.69 -9.04 -2.10
N ALA A 51 1.88 -8.69 -3.09
CA ALA A 51 2.12 -9.01 -4.50
C ALA A 51 1.51 -7.92 -5.38
N TRP A 52 2.21 -7.50 -6.44
CA TRP A 52 1.67 -6.53 -7.38
C TRP A 52 2.20 -6.78 -8.80
N THR A 53 1.28 -7.13 -9.69
CA THR A 53 1.52 -7.27 -11.12
C THR A 53 0.67 -6.29 -11.90
N SER A 54 1.26 -5.56 -12.86
CA SER A 54 0.54 -4.69 -13.78
C SER A 54 0.92 -5.04 -15.20
N ASN A 55 -0.05 -5.47 -16.02
CA ASN A 55 0.20 -5.94 -17.40
C ASN A 55 1.35 -6.96 -17.50
N SER A 56 1.36 -7.98 -16.63
CA SER A 56 2.41 -9.01 -16.53
C SER A 56 3.81 -8.50 -16.11
N VAL A 57 3.92 -7.27 -15.62
CA VAL A 57 5.15 -6.72 -15.04
C VAL A 57 5.06 -6.75 -13.53
N ASP A 58 6.12 -7.25 -12.87
CA ASP A 58 6.25 -7.16 -11.41
C ASP A 58 6.55 -5.70 -11.01
N MET A 59 5.58 -5.09 -10.32
CA MET A 59 5.68 -3.70 -9.93
C MET A 59 6.55 -3.50 -8.69
N ILE A 60 6.70 -4.51 -7.83
CA ILE A 60 7.59 -4.45 -6.67
C ILE A 60 9.04 -4.41 -7.17
N GLU A 61 9.41 -5.30 -8.10
CA GLU A 61 10.73 -5.30 -8.73
C GLU A 61 11.02 -4.00 -9.49
N THR A 62 10.01 -3.48 -10.21
CA THR A 62 10.10 -2.19 -10.90
C THR A 62 10.39 -1.05 -9.92
N LEU A 63 9.70 -1.01 -8.78
CA LEU A 63 9.90 0.01 -7.74
C LEU A 63 11.27 -0.13 -7.07
N MET A 64 11.73 -1.35 -6.80
CA MET A 64 13.08 -1.60 -6.28
C MET A 64 14.15 -1.03 -7.22
N THR A 65 14.00 -1.29 -8.51
CA THR A 65 14.91 -0.76 -9.55
C THR A 65 14.90 0.77 -9.59
N LEU A 66 13.72 1.39 -9.51
CA LEU A 66 13.58 2.86 -9.47
C LEU A 66 14.20 3.49 -8.22
N GLN A 67 14.18 2.80 -7.09
CA GLN A 67 14.81 3.24 -5.84
C GLN A 67 16.32 2.90 -5.78
N GLY A 68 16.88 2.26 -6.80
CA GLY A 68 18.29 1.86 -6.82
C GLY A 68 18.62 0.70 -5.88
N VAL A 69 17.60 -0.03 -5.40
CA VAL A 69 17.76 -1.23 -4.58
C VAL A 69 18.14 -2.40 -5.50
N THR A 70 19.42 -2.76 -5.49
CA THR A 70 20.01 -3.78 -6.39
C THR A 70 20.53 -5.02 -5.67
N ASP A 71 20.52 -5.00 -4.34
CA ASP A 71 20.99 -6.07 -3.46
C ASP A 71 19.95 -7.17 -3.22
N GLY A 72 18.75 -7.01 -3.79
CA GLY A 72 17.63 -7.94 -3.59
C GLY A 72 16.94 -7.80 -2.23
N SER A 73 17.27 -6.75 -1.46
CA SER A 73 16.59 -6.46 -0.20
C SER A 73 15.13 -6.11 -0.47
N PRO A 74 14.16 -6.81 0.14
CA PRO A 74 12.74 -6.57 -0.14
C PRO A 74 12.36 -5.15 0.33
N ILE A 75 11.63 -4.43 -0.52
CA ILE A 75 10.92 -3.21 -0.11
C ILE A 75 9.60 -3.60 0.55
N SER A 76 9.14 -2.79 1.50
CA SER A 76 7.85 -2.94 2.15
C SER A 76 6.92 -1.81 1.72
N ILE A 77 5.85 -2.15 0.98
CA ILE A 77 4.85 -1.19 0.51
C ILE A 77 3.65 -1.24 1.45
N ARG A 78 3.47 -0.19 2.25
CA ARG A 78 2.50 -0.13 3.36
C ARG A 78 1.38 0.83 3.04
N LEU A 79 0.13 0.38 3.09
CA LEU A 79 -1.02 1.25 2.86
C LEU A 79 -1.43 1.96 4.15
N GLN A 80 -1.51 3.28 4.07
CA GLN A 80 -1.92 4.17 5.16
C GLN A 80 -3.15 4.97 4.72
N PRO A 81 -4.19 5.11 5.56
CA PRO A 81 -5.36 5.89 5.20
C PRO A 81 -4.96 7.35 4.94
N SER A 82 -5.43 7.93 3.83
CA SER A 82 -5.14 9.34 3.50
C SER A 82 -6.02 10.33 4.25
N GLY A 83 -7.08 9.84 4.90
CA GLY A 83 -8.15 10.65 5.49
C GLY A 83 -9.13 11.21 4.46
N LEU A 84 -8.94 10.91 3.17
CA LEU A 84 -9.87 11.30 2.10
C LEU A 84 -10.92 10.21 1.88
N GLU A 85 -12.18 10.57 2.08
CA GLU A 85 -13.32 9.67 1.93
C GLU A 85 -14.47 10.39 1.23
N THR A 86 -15.19 9.66 0.39
CA THR A 86 -16.48 10.07 -0.18
C THR A 86 -17.46 8.91 -0.03
N PRO A 87 -18.78 9.11 -0.16
CA PRO A 87 -19.74 8.01 -0.05
C PRO A 87 -19.37 6.82 -0.96
N GLY A 88 -19.04 5.68 -0.34
CA GLY A 88 -18.66 4.45 -1.03
C GLY A 88 -17.21 4.40 -1.55
N ARG A 89 -16.33 5.34 -1.18
CA ARG A 89 -14.91 5.33 -1.56
C ARG A 89 -14.00 5.87 -0.47
N ILE A 90 -12.86 5.21 -0.27
CA ILE A 90 -11.82 5.64 0.66
C ILE A 90 -10.45 5.57 0.00
N SER A 91 -9.60 6.57 0.27
CA SER A 91 -8.27 6.67 -0.30
C SER A 91 -7.17 6.30 0.71
N PHE A 92 -6.12 5.69 0.18
CA PHE A 92 -4.92 5.29 0.89
C PHE A 92 -3.69 5.78 0.15
N PHE A 93 -2.63 6.09 0.91
CA PHE A 93 -1.29 6.30 0.41
C PHE A 93 -0.43 5.05 0.66
N ALA A 94 0.35 4.65 -0.32
CA ALA A 94 1.40 3.65 -0.13
C ALA A 94 2.70 4.31 0.33
N VAL A 95 3.12 4.01 1.56
CA VAL A 95 4.46 4.33 2.05
C VAL A 95 5.41 3.20 1.66
N ILE A 96 6.42 3.52 0.85
CA ILE A 96 7.43 2.54 0.41
C ILE A 96 8.63 2.64 1.35
N TYR A 97 8.81 1.62 2.18
CA TYR A 97 9.96 1.48 3.06
C TYR A 97 11.02 0.64 2.36
N SER A 98 12.19 1.24 2.12
CA SER A 98 13.40 0.49 1.84
C SER A 98 14.03 0.09 3.17
N LEU A 99 14.39 -1.19 3.32
CA LEU A 99 15.06 -1.71 4.51
C LEU A 99 16.52 -1.21 4.65
N GLY A 100 17.01 -0.36 3.74
CA GLY A 100 18.42 0.04 3.63
C GLY A 100 18.75 1.52 3.88
N VAL A 101 17.91 2.30 4.57
CA VAL A 101 18.30 3.67 4.95
C VAL A 101 19.39 3.59 6.01
N SER A 102 20.62 4.01 5.70
CA SER A 102 21.74 3.92 6.63
C SER A 102 21.45 4.70 7.91
N GLU A 103 21.73 4.12 9.08
CA GLU A 103 21.63 4.77 10.38
C GLU A 103 22.45 6.08 10.46
N ASP A 104 23.46 6.24 9.58
CA ASP A 104 24.32 7.42 9.46
C ASP A 104 23.68 8.63 8.77
N ALA A 105 22.45 8.53 8.26
CA ALA A 105 21.80 9.62 7.53
C ALA A 105 21.30 10.77 8.44
N GLY A 106 21.51 10.67 9.76
CA GLY A 106 21.05 11.65 10.75
C GLY A 106 19.57 11.48 11.13
N PRO A 107 19.15 12.05 12.27
CA PRO A 107 17.87 11.72 12.93
C PRO A 107 16.61 12.09 12.13
N LEU A 108 16.71 12.98 11.14
CA LEU A 108 15.57 13.36 10.29
C LEU A 108 15.41 12.42 9.08
N VAL A 109 16.52 11.87 8.58
CA VAL A 109 16.53 11.01 7.38
C VAL A 109 16.37 9.54 7.78
N SER A 110 16.81 9.13 8.98
CA SER A 110 16.76 7.73 9.40
C SER A 110 15.36 7.24 9.81
N SER A 111 14.47 8.11 10.34
CA SER A 111 13.19 7.67 10.90
C SER A 111 11.94 7.97 10.05
N CYS A 112 11.97 8.99 9.19
CA CYS A 112 10.76 9.48 8.50
C CYS A 112 10.92 9.70 6.98
N PHE A 113 12.08 9.36 6.40
CA PHE A 113 12.36 9.72 5.02
C PHE A 113 11.39 9.10 4.00
N SER A 114 10.89 7.88 4.25
CA SER A 114 9.86 7.26 3.42
C SER A 114 8.56 8.08 3.36
N TRP A 115 8.21 8.78 4.44
CA TRP A 115 7.04 9.66 4.49
C TRP A 115 7.27 10.98 3.75
N MET A 116 8.50 11.49 3.71
CA MET A 116 8.83 12.69 2.94
C MET A 116 8.75 12.45 1.42
N LEU A 117 8.89 11.19 1.00
CA LEU A 117 8.90 10.79 -0.41
C LEU A 117 7.54 10.39 -0.97
N LEU A 118 6.46 10.47 -0.19
CA LEU A 118 5.11 10.07 -0.61
C LEU A 118 4.68 10.73 -1.94
N ASP A 119 4.96 12.02 -2.11
CA ASP A 119 4.59 12.76 -3.33
C ASP A 119 5.72 12.84 -4.38
N SER A 120 6.85 12.15 -4.16
CA SER A 120 8.01 12.23 -5.06
C SER A 120 7.81 11.47 -6.37
N MET A 121 6.90 10.48 -6.39
CA MET A 121 6.64 9.63 -7.55
C MET A 121 5.27 10.00 -8.15
N VAL A 122 5.27 10.74 -9.26
CA VAL A 122 4.06 11.20 -9.95
C VAL A 122 4.07 10.67 -11.38
N TYR A 123 2.94 10.13 -11.84
CA TYR A 123 2.73 9.70 -13.21
C TYR A 123 1.44 10.28 -13.78
N GLY A 124 1.58 11.09 -14.83
CA GLY A 124 0.43 11.76 -15.47
C GLY A 124 -0.37 12.63 -14.50
N ASN A 125 0.33 13.42 -13.66
CA ASN A 125 -0.20 14.30 -12.61
C ASN A 125 -0.96 13.60 -11.47
N VAL A 126 -0.74 12.30 -11.27
CA VAL A 126 -1.30 11.52 -10.17
C VAL A 126 -0.17 10.88 -9.39
N GLY A 127 -0.23 10.90 -8.06
CA GLY A 127 0.73 10.21 -7.21
C GLY A 127 0.72 8.71 -7.49
N LEU A 128 1.87 8.12 -7.79
CA LEU A 128 2.02 6.68 -7.92
C LEU A 128 1.52 5.90 -6.68
N PRO A 129 1.73 6.38 -5.44
CA PRO A 129 1.23 5.68 -4.26
C PRO A 129 -0.23 5.99 -3.91
N GLU A 130 -1.05 6.51 -4.83
CA GLU A 130 -2.46 6.82 -4.57
C GLU A 130 -3.37 5.62 -4.92
N PHE A 131 -3.93 5.01 -3.87
CA PHE A 131 -4.85 3.87 -3.93
C PHE A 131 -6.25 4.33 -3.52
N GLU A 132 -7.28 3.86 -4.21
CA GLU A 132 -8.67 4.17 -3.88
C GLU A 132 -9.49 2.88 -3.85
N PHE A 133 -10.05 2.54 -2.70
CA PHE A 133 -10.99 1.44 -2.57
C PHE A 133 -12.41 1.92 -2.83
N ALA A 134 -13.17 1.17 -3.62
CA ALA A 134 -14.62 1.29 -3.66
C ALA A 134 -15.24 0.33 -2.64
N LEU A 135 -16.24 0.79 -1.90
CA LEU A 135 -16.88 0.07 -0.80
C LEU A 135 -18.32 -0.27 -1.15
N ASP A 136 -18.82 -1.38 -0.63
CA ASP A 136 -20.25 -1.68 -0.61
C ASP A 136 -20.98 -0.97 0.55
N HIS A 137 -22.21 -1.39 0.84
CA HIS A 137 -23.01 -0.79 1.91
C HIS A 137 -22.56 -1.20 3.33
N ASP A 138 -21.84 -2.31 3.46
CA ASP A 138 -21.30 -2.80 4.74
C ASP A 138 -19.91 -2.21 5.02
N GLY A 139 -19.33 -1.51 4.04
CA GLY A 139 -18.02 -0.88 4.11
C GLY A 139 -16.89 -1.81 3.70
N ASP A 140 -17.21 -2.93 3.05
CA ASP A 140 -16.22 -3.88 2.54
C ASP A 140 -15.74 -3.46 1.15
N ALA A 141 -14.44 -3.64 0.91
CA ALA A 141 -13.86 -3.30 -0.37
C ALA A 141 -14.38 -4.24 -1.46
N THR A 142 -14.83 -3.65 -2.56
CA THR A 142 -15.34 -4.35 -3.76
C THR A 142 -14.40 -4.23 -4.94
N SER A 143 -13.61 -3.15 -5.00
CA SER A 143 -12.58 -2.94 -6.00
C SER A 143 -11.50 -2.01 -5.48
N LEU A 144 -10.32 -2.10 -6.10
CA LEU A 144 -9.18 -1.23 -5.85
C LEU A 144 -8.78 -0.52 -7.13
N SER A 145 -8.70 0.81 -7.07
CA SER A 145 -8.21 1.65 -8.17
C SER A 145 -6.81 2.14 -7.90
N LEU A 146 -5.90 1.81 -8.83
CA LEU A 146 -4.54 2.34 -8.90
C LEU A 146 -4.57 3.61 -9.75
N ARG A 147 -4.72 4.77 -9.10
CA ARG A 147 -5.09 6.02 -9.77
C ARG A 147 -4.07 6.44 -10.82
N ALA A 148 -2.78 6.32 -10.51
CA ALA A 148 -1.69 6.61 -11.46
C ALA A 148 -1.73 5.71 -12.71
N LEU A 149 -2.03 4.42 -12.52
CA LEU A 149 -2.10 3.44 -13.61
C LEU A 149 -3.43 3.44 -14.36
N ARG A 150 -4.42 4.22 -13.88
CA ARG A 150 -5.77 4.34 -14.48
C ARG A 150 -6.44 2.97 -14.67
N VAL A 151 -6.22 2.07 -13.72
CA VAL A 151 -6.82 0.73 -13.71
C VAL A 151 -7.60 0.51 -12.42
N THR A 152 -8.77 -0.10 -12.55
CA THR A 152 -9.59 -0.55 -11.44
C THR A 152 -9.66 -2.06 -11.47
N LEU A 153 -9.30 -2.68 -10.35
CA LEU A 153 -9.22 -4.13 -10.16
C LEU A 153 -10.36 -4.57 -9.25
N PRO A 154 -11.29 -5.42 -9.70
CA PRO A 154 -12.31 -5.98 -8.83
C PRO A 154 -11.68 -6.92 -7.80
N ARG A 155 -12.30 -7.01 -6.62
CA ARG A 155 -11.97 -8.02 -5.61
C ARG A 155 -12.31 -9.42 -6.15
N VAL A 156 -11.44 -10.40 -5.89
CA VAL A 156 -11.59 -11.81 -6.28
C VAL A 156 -11.98 -12.67 -5.09
#